data_AF-A0A106IFE5-F1
#
_entry.id   AF-A0A106IFE5-F1
#
_cell.length_a   1.000
_cell.length_b   1.000
_cell.length_c   1.000
_cell.angle_alpha   90.00
_cell.angle_beta   90.00
_cell.angle_gamma   90.00
#
_symmetry.space_group_name_H-M   'P 1'
#
loop_
_entity.id
_entity.type
_entity.pdbx_description
1 polymer ?
#
loop_
_entity_poly.entity_id
_entity_poly.type
_entity_poly.pdbx_seq_one_letter_code
_entity_poly.pdbx_strand_id
1 'polypeptide(L)'
;MDTYRWMQEHLGGPEVYPGHPLVLATIIMHAFDTFNAADKPTGHGWCEALADGRVPGAGDHVGAAMRVLRMGRDGATADEMVAEANRYWNCGRAGGHVKNVDTGSAQSVRIEPLFRAKADRWFESNSVAA
;
A
#
# COMPACT_ATOMS: atom_id res chain seq x y z
N MET A 1 11.89 10.26 -8.50
CA MET A 1 11.81 9.07 -9.37
C MET A 1 10.34 8.74 -9.57
N ASP A 2 9.90 8.49 -10.81
CA ASP A 2 8.51 8.11 -11.08
C ASP A 2 8.18 6.71 -10.49
N THR A 3 6.89 6.43 -10.27
CA THR A 3 6.45 5.18 -9.64
C THR A 3 6.78 3.94 -10.47
N TYR A 4 6.76 4.05 -11.80
CA TYR A 4 7.07 2.92 -12.67
C TYR A 4 8.52 2.44 -12.46
N ARG A 5 9.48 3.38 -12.47
CA ARG A 5 10.89 3.08 -12.20
C ARG A 5 11.09 2.56 -10.77
N TRP A 6 10.36 3.12 -9.81
CA TRP A 6 10.36 2.65 -8.42
C TRP A 6 9.94 1.17 -8.31
N MET A 7 8.88 0.77 -9.02
CA MET A 7 8.43 -0.62 -9.02
C MET A 7 9.43 -1.55 -9.72
N GLN A 8 10.05 -1.12 -10.81
CA GLN A 8 11.11 -1.90 -11.46
C GLN A 8 12.27 -2.19 -10.50
N GLU A 9 12.72 -1.19 -9.74
CA GLU A 9 13.81 -1.32 -8.76
C GLU A 9 13.45 -2.27 -7.61
N HIS A 10 12.27 -2.10 -7.00
CA HIS A 10 11.94 -2.80 -5.76
C HIS A 10 11.17 -4.11 -5.96
N LEU A 11 10.38 -4.23 -7.04
CA LEU A 11 9.57 -5.41 -7.33
C LEU A 11 10.13 -6.24 -8.50
N GLY A 12 11.02 -5.68 -9.32
CA GLY A 12 11.51 -6.33 -10.55
C GLY A 12 10.51 -6.27 -11.71
N GLY A 13 9.52 -5.38 -11.63
CA GLY A 13 8.41 -5.27 -12.60
C GLY A 13 7.25 -4.44 -12.04
N PRO A 14 6.13 -4.36 -12.78
CA PRO A 14 4.90 -3.78 -12.23
C PRO A 14 4.35 -4.65 -11.09
N GLU A 15 3.46 -4.07 -10.29
CA GLU A 15 2.65 -4.81 -9.34
C GLU A 15 1.78 -5.87 -10.03
N VAL A 16 1.53 -6.98 -9.35
CA VAL A 16 0.58 -7.98 -9.86
C VAL A 16 -0.83 -7.56 -9.50
N TYR A 17 -1.65 -7.30 -10.52
CA TYR A 17 -3.08 -7.01 -10.35
C TYR A 17 -3.80 -8.13 -9.58
N PRO A 18 -4.72 -7.82 -8.65
CA PRO A 18 -5.27 -6.49 -8.30
C PRO A 18 -4.38 -5.63 -7.39
N GLY A 19 -3.20 -6.11 -7.03
CA GLY A 19 -2.23 -5.44 -6.18
C GLY A 19 -2.31 -5.94 -4.74
N HIS A 20 -1.22 -6.49 -4.23
CA HIS A 20 -1.17 -6.91 -2.82
C HIS A 20 -1.25 -5.66 -1.91
N PRO A 21 -2.09 -5.62 -0.86
CA PRO A 21 -2.27 -4.41 -0.05
C PRO A 21 -0.97 -3.85 0.53
N LEU A 22 -0.03 -4.70 0.95
CA LEU A 22 1.30 -4.27 1.42
C LEU A 22 2.13 -3.58 0.33
N VAL A 23 2.08 -4.11 -0.90
CA VAL A 23 2.78 -3.55 -2.06
C VAL A 23 2.18 -2.18 -2.40
N LEU A 24 0.84 -2.12 -2.51
CA LEU A 24 0.12 -0.88 -2.78
C LEU A 24 0.33 0.17 -1.68
N ALA A 25 0.32 -0.23 -0.41
CA ALA A 25 0.60 0.68 0.71
C ALA A 25 2.01 1.29 0.61
N THR A 26 3.00 0.48 0.18
CA THR A 26 4.36 0.98 -0.03
C THR A 26 4.45 1.94 -1.21
N ILE A 27 3.72 1.67 -2.29
CA ILE A 27 3.62 2.57 -3.45
C ILE A 27 2.95 3.89 -3.05
N ILE A 28 1.89 3.84 -2.24
CA ILE A 28 1.20 5.04 -1.72
C ILE A 28 2.15 5.90 -0.89
N MET A 29 2.93 5.29 0.03
CA MET A 29 3.96 6.01 0.81
C MET A 29 5.10 6.57 -0.05
N HIS A 30 5.26 6.09 -1.30
CA HIS A 30 6.19 6.69 -2.26
C HIS A 30 5.55 7.84 -3.05
N ALA A 31 4.27 7.72 -3.39
CA ALA A 31 3.54 8.72 -4.17
C ALA A 31 3.08 9.94 -3.35
N PHE A 32 2.88 9.78 -2.04
CA PHE A 32 2.34 10.80 -1.13
C PHE A 32 3.27 11.03 0.06
N ASP A 33 3.47 12.30 0.40
CA ASP A 33 4.35 12.69 1.50
C ASP A 33 3.77 12.34 2.88
N THR A 34 2.44 12.28 3.00
CA THR A 34 1.75 12.01 4.28
C THR A 34 0.48 11.18 4.09
N PHE A 35 0.05 10.53 5.17
CA PHE A 35 -1.24 9.83 5.21
C PHE A 35 -2.41 10.74 4.88
N ASN A 36 -2.44 11.95 5.45
CA ASN A 36 -3.53 12.89 5.24
C ASN A 36 -3.62 13.35 3.78
N ALA A 37 -2.49 13.47 3.08
CA ALA A 37 -2.49 13.78 1.65
C ALA A 37 -3.07 12.62 0.82
N ALA A 38 -2.72 11.38 1.16
CA ALA A 38 -3.25 10.19 0.50
C ALA A 38 -4.75 9.95 0.80
N ASP A 39 -5.20 10.25 2.02
CA ASP A 39 -6.56 9.98 2.51
C ASP A 39 -7.57 11.10 2.21
N LYS A 40 -7.10 12.25 1.72
CA LYS A 40 -7.97 13.40 1.43
C LYS A 40 -9.10 13.00 0.48
N PRO A 41 -10.37 13.36 0.76
CA PRO A 41 -11.48 13.04 -0.13
C PRO A 41 -11.43 13.89 -1.40
N THR A 42 -11.68 13.25 -2.55
CA THR A 42 -11.89 13.90 -3.84
C THR A 42 -13.35 14.33 -4.00
N GLY A 43 -13.67 15.10 -5.05
CA GLY A 43 -15.04 15.50 -5.40
C GLY A 43 -15.99 14.35 -5.74
N HIS A 44 -15.46 13.13 -5.89
CA HIS A 44 -16.23 11.91 -6.18
C HIS A 44 -16.41 10.99 -4.96
N GLY A 45 -15.93 11.40 -3.77
CA GLY A 45 -16.12 10.67 -2.51
C GLY A 45 -15.06 9.60 -2.21
N TRP A 46 -14.12 9.33 -3.11
CA TRP A 46 -12.96 8.46 -2.89
C TRP A 46 -11.75 9.27 -2.41
N CYS A 47 -10.78 8.62 -1.75
CA CYS A 47 -9.53 9.27 -1.35
C CYS A 47 -8.60 9.58 -2.55
N GLU A 48 -7.69 10.55 -2.40
CA GLU A 48 -6.70 10.94 -3.43
C GLU A 48 -5.87 9.74 -3.90
N ALA A 49 -5.46 8.84 -2.99
CA ALA A 49 -4.71 7.65 -3.36
C ALA A 49 -5.44 6.74 -4.36
N LEU A 50 -6.78 6.70 -4.33
CA LEU A 50 -7.58 5.91 -5.26
C LEU A 50 -7.77 6.62 -6.61
N ALA A 51 -7.72 7.95 -6.62
CA ALA A 51 -7.87 8.77 -7.82
C ALA A 51 -6.55 9.04 -8.55
N ASP A 52 -5.41 8.76 -7.92
CA ASP A 52 -4.09 9.11 -8.44
C ASP A 52 -3.55 8.04 -9.40
N GLY A 53 -3.30 8.44 -10.65
CA GLY A 53 -2.77 7.55 -11.69
C GLY A 53 -1.36 7.02 -11.43
N ARG A 54 -0.66 7.50 -10.40
CA ARG A 54 0.61 6.95 -9.93
C ARG A 54 0.42 5.73 -9.03
N VAL A 55 -0.77 5.53 -8.46
CA VAL A 55 -1.11 4.37 -7.63
C VAL A 55 -1.84 3.35 -8.50
N PRO A 56 -1.23 2.19 -8.77
CA PRO A 56 -1.85 1.16 -9.58
C PRO A 56 -2.75 0.25 -8.73
N GLY A 57 -3.36 -0.75 -9.37
CA GLY A 57 -4.19 -1.77 -8.69
C GLY A 57 -5.69 -1.52 -8.76
N ALA A 58 -6.45 -2.46 -8.21
CA ALA A 58 -7.91 -2.39 -8.14
C ALA A 58 -8.36 -1.48 -6.99
N GLY A 59 -9.49 -0.78 -7.15
CA GLY A 59 -9.96 0.19 -6.16
C GLY A 59 -10.23 -0.40 -4.77
N ASP A 60 -10.73 -1.63 -4.69
CA ASP A 60 -10.92 -2.36 -3.43
C ASP A 60 -9.60 -2.73 -2.75
N HIS A 61 -8.59 -3.11 -3.53
CA HIS A 61 -7.24 -3.41 -3.06
C HIS A 61 -6.46 -2.16 -2.64
N VAL A 62 -6.64 -1.03 -3.34
CA VAL A 62 -6.15 0.29 -2.91
C VAL A 62 -6.85 0.71 -1.62
N GLY A 63 -8.17 0.49 -1.50
CA GLY A 63 -8.91 0.71 -0.27
C GLY A 63 -8.39 -0.15 0.89
N ALA A 64 -8.05 -1.41 0.65
CA ALA A 64 -7.41 -2.28 1.62
C ALA A 64 -6.00 -1.79 2.03
N ALA A 65 -5.22 -1.26 1.08
CA ALA A 65 -3.94 -0.65 1.37
C ALA A 65 -4.09 0.62 2.25
N MET A 66 -5.07 1.47 1.95
CA MET A 66 -5.39 2.64 2.78
C MET A 66 -5.87 2.25 4.19
N ARG A 67 -6.61 1.14 4.33
CA ARG A 67 -6.96 0.57 5.64
C ARG A 67 -5.72 0.16 6.43
N VAL A 68 -4.76 -0.52 5.78
CA VAL A 68 -3.48 -0.89 6.41
C VAL A 68 -2.70 0.35 6.86
N LEU A 69 -2.61 1.38 6.02
CA LEU A 69 -1.96 2.65 6.38
C LEU A 69 -2.69 3.39 7.51
N ARG A 70 -4.02 3.33 7.54
CA ARG A 70 -4.82 3.91 8.64
C ARG A 70 -4.52 3.22 9.97
N MET A 71 -4.33 1.90 9.98
CA MET A 71 -3.90 1.18 11.19
C MET A 71 -2.58 1.74 11.73
N GLY A 72 -1.57 1.93 10.87
CA GLY A 72 -0.29 2.53 11.29
C GLY A 72 -0.45 3.96 11.82
N ARG A 73 -1.28 4.78 11.15
CA ARG A 73 -1.63 6.12 11.63
C ARG A 73 -2.29 6.10 13.01
N ASP A 74 -3.11 5.09 13.29
CA ASP A 74 -3.81 4.91 14.56
C ASP A 74 -2.95 4.19 15.62
N GLY A 75 -1.67 3.94 15.34
CA GLY A 75 -0.69 3.43 16.31
C GLY A 75 -0.41 1.92 16.23
N ALA A 76 -0.94 1.21 15.22
CA ALA A 76 -0.57 -0.18 14.99
C ALA A 76 0.89 -0.32 14.58
N THR A 77 1.52 -1.40 15.02
CA THR A 77 2.88 -1.77 14.66
C THR A 77 2.98 -2.20 13.20
N ALA A 78 4.18 -2.13 12.63
CA ALA A 78 4.42 -2.62 11.27
C ALA A 78 4.09 -4.12 11.11
N ASP A 79 4.26 -4.93 12.18
CA ASP A 79 3.87 -6.34 12.19
C ASP A 79 2.35 -6.53 12.02
N GLU A 80 1.54 -5.75 12.73
CA GLU A 80 0.07 -5.79 12.62
C GLU A 80 -0.40 -5.34 11.23
N MET A 81 0.26 -4.33 10.66
CA MET A 81 -0.02 -3.84 9.30
C MET A 81 0.30 -4.90 8.24
N VAL A 82 1.46 -5.56 8.34
CA VAL A 82 1.86 -6.66 7.44
C VAL A 82 0.90 -7.84 7.57
N ALA A 83 0.54 -8.21 8.80
CA ALA A 83 -0.40 -9.29 9.06
C ALA A 83 -1.77 -9.03 8.44
N GLU A 84 -2.33 -7.82 8.59
CA GLU A 84 -3.62 -7.46 7.98
C GLU A 84 -3.55 -7.48 6.44
N ALA A 85 -2.47 -6.94 5.86
CA ALA A 85 -2.29 -6.94 4.42
C ALA A 85 -2.27 -8.36 3.83
N ASN A 86 -1.50 -9.25 4.46
CA ASN A 86 -1.40 -10.65 4.07
C ASN A 86 -2.73 -11.40 4.30
N ARG A 87 -3.43 -11.14 5.42
CA ARG A 87 -4.74 -11.72 5.70
C ARG A 87 -5.76 -11.34 4.62
N TYR A 88 -5.85 -10.06 4.27
CA TYR A 88 -6.76 -9.58 3.23
C TYR A 88 -6.49 -10.29 1.89
N TRP A 89 -5.22 -10.33 1.47
CA TRP A 89 -4.83 -10.95 0.20
C TRP A 89 -5.17 -12.45 0.14
N ASN A 90 -4.79 -13.20 1.17
CA ASN A 90 -4.93 -14.65 1.20
C ASN A 90 -6.39 -15.08 1.39
N CYS A 91 -7.11 -14.46 2.34
CA CYS A 91 -8.52 -14.77 2.57
C CYS A 91 -9.41 -14.32 1.40
N GLY A 92 -9.11 -13.16 0.81
CA GLY A 92 -9.81 -12.64 -0.37
C GLY A 92 -9.42 -13.33 -1.69
N ARG A 93 -8.41 -14.22 -1.66
CA ARG A 93 -7.85 -14.90 -2.83
C ARG A 93 -7.55 -13.93 -3.99
N ALA A 94 -6.90 -12.82 -3.67
CA ALA A 94 -6.60 -11.74 -4.61
C ALA A 94 -7.85 -11.21 -5.34
N GLY A 95 -8.96 -10.97 -4.63
CA GLY A 95 -10.20 -10.48 -5.25
C GLY A 95 -10.81 -11.46 -6.26
N GLY A 96 -10.56 -12.77 -6.08
CA GLY A 96 -10.92 -13.82 -7.05
C GLY A 96 -9.88 -14.08 -8.14
N HIS A 97 -8.79 -13.31 -8.21
CA HIS A 97 -7.66 -13.54 -9.11
C HIS A 97 -6.72 -14.64 -8.58
N VAL A 98 -7.26 -15.83 -8.33
CA VAL A 98 -6.57 -16.95 -7.65
C VAL A 98 -5.18 -17.25 -8.24
N LYS A 99 -5.05 -17.21 -9.57
CA LYS A 99 -3.77 -17.47 -10.27
C LYS A 99 -2.65 -16.48 -9.92
N ASN A 100 -3.00 -15.33 -9.36
CA ASN A 100 -2.07 -14.26 -9.01
C ASN A 100 -1.66 -14.27 -7.53
N VAL A 101 -2.31 -15.10 -6.70
CA VAL A 101 -2.09 -15.13 -5.24
C VAL A 101 -0.63 -15.36 -4.89
N ASP A 102 0.01 -16.35 -5.50
CA ASP A 102 1.40 -16.71 -5.20
C ASP A 102 2.36 -15.60 -5.63
N THR A 103 2.19 -15.06 -6.84
CA THR A 103 3.05 -13.98 -7.35
C THR A 103 2.89 -12.70 -6.53
N GLY A 104 1.66 -12.33 -6.15
CA GLY A 104 1.43 -11.17 -5.29
C GLY A 104 1.99 -11.35 -3.88
N SER A 105 1.94 -12.56 -3.33
CA SER A 105 2.58 -12.89 -2.04
C SER A 105 4.10 -12.83 -2.13
N ALA A 106 4.69 -13.26 -3.26
CA ALA A 106 6.12 -13.13 -3.48
C ALA A 106 6.55 -11.65 -3.54
N GLN A 107 5.74 -10.78 -4.17
CA GLN A 107 5.97 -9.33 -4.15
C GLN A 107 5.84 -8.73 -2.76
N SER A 108 4.90 -9.22 -1.92
CA SER A 108 4.75 -8.71 -0.55
C SER A 108 5.95 -9.05 0.32
N VAL A 109 6.45 -10.29 0.26
CA VAL A 109 7.67 -10.72 0.97
C VAL A 109 8.87 -9.85 0.56
N ARG A 110 9.00 -9.56 -0.75
CA ARG A 110 10.10 -8.74 -1.26
C ARG A 110 10.02 -7.29 -0.78
N ILE A 111 8.82 -6.71 -0.72
CA ILE A 111 8.66 -5.29 -0.38
C ILE A 111 8.64 -5.03 1.13
N GLU A 112 8.33 -6.05 1.94
CA GLU A 112 8.12 -5.92 3.38
C GLU A 112 9.25 -5.18 4.12
N PRO A 113 10.55 -5.46 3.89
CA PRO A 113 11.62 -4.71 4.56
C PRO A 113 11.59 -3.21 4.27
N LEU A 114 11.27 -2.83 3.03
CA LEU A 114 11.16 -1.43 2.62
C LEU A 114 9.89 -0.79 3.19
N PHE A 115 8.77 -1.53 3.22
CA PHE A 115 7.55 -1.08 3.86
C PHE A 115 7.80 -0.71 5.32
N ARG A 116 8.44 -1.60 6.10
CA ARG A 116 8.75 -1.38 7.52
C ARG A 116 9.60 -0.12 7.72
N ALA A 117 10.70 0.00 6.98
CA ALA A 117 11.59 1.16 7.06
C ALA A 117 10.91 2.48 6.65
N LYS A 118 9.93 2.43 5.73
CA LYS A 118 9.14 3.60 5.35
C LYS A 118 8.07 3.94 6.37
N ALA A 119 7.34 2.95 6.88
CA ALA A 119 6.23 3.15 7.80
C ALA A 119 6.69 3.92 9.05
N ASP A 120 7.80 3.50 9.65
CA ASP A 120 8.37 4.16 10.84
C ASP A 120 8.56 5.67 10.58
N ARG A 121 9.24 6.03 9.49
CA ARG A 121 9.53 7.42 9.13
C ARG A 121 8.29 8.22 8.72
N TRP A 122 7.38 7.56 7.98
CA TRP A 122 6.22 8.21 7.38
C TRP A 122 5.18 8.58 8.44
N PHE A 123 5.09 7.81 9.52
CA PHE A 123 4.24 8.16 10.66
C PHE A 123 4.95 9.05 11.71
N GLU A 124 6.27 8.93 11.90
CA GLU A 124 7.06 9.87 12.71
C GLU A 124 7.00 11.30 12.15
N SER A 125 7.00 11.48 10.83
CA SER A 125 6.93 12.81 10.22
C SER A 125 5.60 13.53 10.48
N ASN A 126 4.56 12.80 10.93
CA ASN A 126 3.25 13.37 11.28
C ASN A 126 3.12 13.76 12.76
N SER A 127 4.05 13.36 13.63
CA SER A 127 3.99 13.68 15.07
C SER A 127 4.70 15.00 15.45
N VAL A 128 5.47 15.59 14.54
CA VAL A 128 6.23 16.85 14.77
C VAL A 128 5.46 18.10 14.30
N ALA A 129 4.27 17.95 13.72
CA ALA A 129 3.44 19.05 13.23
C ALA A 129 2.17 19.29 14.08
N ALA A 130 2.22 18.98 15.39
CA ALA A 130 1.14 19.23 16.35
C ALA A 130 1.46 20.43 17.26
#